data_AF-X1GSH0-F1
#
_entry.id   AF-X1GSH0-F1
#
_cell.length_a   1.000
_cell.length_b   1.000
_cell.length_c   1.000
_cell.angle_alpha   90.00
_cell.angle_beta   90.00
_cell.angle_gamma   90.00
#
_symmetry.space_group_name_H-M   'P 1'
#
loop_
_entity.id
_entity.type
_entity.pdbx_description
1 polymer ?
#
loop_
_entity_poly.entity_id
_entity_poly.type
_entity_poly.pdbx_seq_one_letter_code
_entity_poly.pdbx_strand_id
1 'polypeptide(L)'
;MEKLKKTVILVALENIIWPILIVVYVVFIFLKPGAMLSQDMVINIVYAAIPLGFIVLAEALVLLNGNFDLSVGQTAGLAAAVGAVVATKGLVPPILTPLVPIGVGVLCGSLNGFLVGRMGLNAFLA
;
A
#
# COMPACT_ATOMS: atom_id res chain seq x y z
N MET A 1 9.15 -39.29 -3.91
CA MET A 1 9.47 -38.39 -5.04
C MET A 1 8.36 -37.39 -5.35
N GLU A 2 7.08 -37.77 -5.34
CA GLU A 2 5.97 -36.86 -5.67
C GLU A 2 5.75 -35.71 -4.66
N LYS A 3 5.84 -35.99 -3.34
CA LYS A 3 5.80 -34.94 -2.30
C LYS A 3 6.92 -33.91 -2.47
N LEU A 4 8.14 -34.37 -2.76
CA LEU A 4 9.29 -33.48 -3.00
C LEU A 4 9.06 -32.57 -4.21
N LYS A 5 8.54 -33.11 -5.32
CA LYS A 5 8.17 -32.31 -6.50
C LYS A 5 7.11 -31.25 -6.18
N LYS A 6 6.07 -31.62 -5.41
CA LYS A 6 5.02 -30.69 -4.99
C LYS A 6 5.59 -29.57 -4.10
N THR A 7 6.45 -29.89 -3.13
CA THR A 7 7.10 -28.89 -2.27
C THR A 7 7.98 -27.94 -3.08
N VAL A 8 8.78 -28.45 -4.03
CA VAL A 8 9.63 -27.60 -4.88
C VAL A 8 8.78 -26.66 -5.74
N ILE A 9 7.67 -27.15 -6.30
CA ILE A 9 6.75 -26.32 -7.10
C ILE A 9 6.11 -25.23 -6.23
N LEU A 10 5.63 -25.58 -5.03
CA LEU A 10 5.03 -24.61 -4.12
C LEU A 10 6.02 -23.51 -3.73
N VAL A 11 7.24 -23.89 -3.33
CA VAL A 11 8.29 -22.91 -2.99
C VAL A 11 8.62 -22.01 -4.18
N ALA A 12 8.64 -22.55 -5.41
CA ALA A 12 8.87 -21.76 -6.61
C ALA A 12 7.71 -20.77 -6.89
N LEU A 13 6.46 -21.19 -6.68
CA LEU A 13 5.28 -20.34 -6.85
C LEU A 13 5.20 -19.25 -5.77
N GLU A 14 5.52 -19.57 -4.51
CA GLU A 14 5.55 -18.62 -3.39
C GLU A 14 6.61 -17.53 -3.59
N ASN A 15 7.73 -17.87 -4.24
CA ASN A 15 8.85 -16.96 -4.47
C ASN A 15 8.91 -16.40 -5.89
N ILE A 16 7.88 -16.62 -6.72
CA ILE A 16 7.88 -16.24 -8.15
C ILE A 16 8.07 -14.73 -8.37
N ILE A 17 7.70 -13.91 -7.38
CA ILE A 17 7.84 -12.46 -7.44
C ILE A 17 9.31 -12.02 -7.53
N TRP A 18 10.24 -12.74 -6.89
CA TRP A 18 11.65 -12.36 -6.87
C TRP A 18 12.32 -12.49 -8.25
N PRO A 19 12.20 -13.63 -8.97
CA PRO A 19 12.65 -13.71 -10.36
C PRO A 19 11.99 -12.67 -11.27
N ILE A 20 10.69 -12.44 -11.13
CA ILE A 20 9.96 -11.45 -11.94
C ILE A 20 10.56 -10.06 -11.72
N LEU A 21 10.75 -9.64 -10.46
CA LEU A 21 11.35 -8.36 -10.12
C LEU A 21 12.75 -8.21 -10.70
N ILE A 22 13.60 -9.24 -10.57
CA ILE A 22 14.97 -9.21 -11.12
C ILE A 22 14.94 -9.05 -12.63
N VAL A 23 14.12 -9.85 -13.33
CA VAL A 23 14.02 -9.80 -14.80
C VAL A 23 13.54 -8.43 -15.25
N VAL A 24 12.47 -7.91 -14.64
CA VAL A 24 11.93 -6.58 -14.96
C VAL A 24 12.99 -5.50 -14.72
N TYR A 25 13.63 -5.51 -13.56
CA TYR A 25 14.63 -4.49 -13.21
C TYR A 25 15.84 -4.51 -14.17
N VAL A 26 16.35 -5.70 -14.49
CA VAL A 26 17.45 -5.87 -15.44
C VAL A 26 17.08 -5.38 -16.83
N VAL A 27 15.89 -5.71 -17.34
CA VAL A 27 15.39 -5.20 -18.63
C VAL A 27 15.39 -3.67 -18.63
N PHE A 28 14.88 -3.05 -17.56
CA PHE A 28 14.85 -1.58 -17.47
C PHE A 28 16.24 -0.96 -17.31
N ILE A 29 17.21 -1.62 -16.67
CA ILE A 29 18.61 -1.17 -16.65
C ILE A 29 19.14 -1.03 -18.08
N PHE A 30 18.88 -2.01 -18.95
CA PHE A 30 19.33 -1.94 -20.35
C PHE A 30 18.58 -0.88 -21.17
N LEU A 31 17.29 -0.67 -20.91
CA LEU A 31 16.49 0.31 -21.64
C LEU A 31 16.76 1.76 -21.19
N LYS A 32 17.03 2.00 -19.90
CA LYS A 32 17.19 3.32 -19.28
C LYS A 32 18.26 3.31 -18.17
N PRO A 33 19.55 3.05 -18.51
CA PRO A 33 20.60 2.85 -17.51
C PRO A 33 20.81 4.06 -16.59
N GLY A 34 20.81 5.27 -17.15
CA GLY A 34 20.98 6.50 -16.38
C GLY A 34 19.84 6.78 -15.38
N ALA A 35 18.63 6.30 -15.65
CA ALA A 35 17.51 6.43 -14.72
C ALA A 35 17.53 5.30 -13.67
N MET A 36 17.75 4.05 -14.09
CA MET A 36 17.64 2.88 -13.20
C MET A 36 18.80 2.72 -12.23
N LEU A 37 20.00 3.17 -12.60
CA LEU A 37 21.19 3.11 -11.73
C LEU A 37 21.41 4.40 -10.93
N SER A 38 20.44 5.31 -10.95
CA SER A 38 20.51 6.59 -10.23
C SER A 38 20.14 6.45 -8.75
N GLN A 39 20.64 7.37 -7.93
CA GLN A 39 20.20 7.52 -6.54
C GLN A 39 18.71 7.88 -6.47
N ASP A 40 18.20 8.65 -7.44
CA ASP A 40 16.78 9.04 -7.52
C ASP A 40 15.87 7.81 -7.67
N MET A 41 16.30 6.76 -8.38
CA MET A 41 15.53 5.52 -8.48
C MET A 41 15.35 4.86 -7.11
N VAL A 42 16.41 4.78 -6.31
CA VAL A 42 16.35 4.21 -4.96
C VAL A 42 15.40 5.04 -4.09
N ILE A 43 15.52 6.37 -4.15
CA ILE A 43 14.64 7.30 -3.42
C ILE A 43 13.18 7.11 -3.84
N ASN A 44 12.91 7.00 -5.14
CA ASN A 44 11.56 6.79 -5.67
C ASN A 44 10.95 5.45 -5.23
N ILE A 45 11.75 4.37 -5.18
CA ILE A 45 11.30 3.07 -4.65
C ILE A 45 10.91 3.20 -3.18
N VAL A 46 11.74 3.87 -2.37
CA VAL A 46 11.44 4.10 -0.95
C VAL A 46 10.17 4.93 -0.79
N TYR A 47 10.02 6.02 -1.56
CA TYR A 47 8.80 6.84 -1.52
C TYR A 47 7.54 6.08 -1.93
N ALA A 48 7.63 5.17 -2.90
CA ALA A 48 6.51 4.31 -3.28
C ALA A 48 6.19 3.25 -2.21
N ALA A 49 7.21 2.76 -1.48
CA ALA A 49 7.05 1.75 -0.45
C ALA A 49 6.45 2.30 0.86
N ILE A 50 6.71 3.56 1.21
CA ILE A 50 6.27 4.16 2.48
C ILE A 50 4.74 4.06 2.68
N PRO A 51 3.87 4.47 1.73
CA PRO A 51 2.42 4.36 1.89
C PRO A 51 1.96 2.90 2.07
N LEU A 52 2.56 1.96 1.31
CA LEU A 52 2.26 0.54 1.44
C LEU A 52 2.66 0.01 2.82
N GLY A 53 3.81 0.44 3.36
CA GLY A 53 4.23 0.11 4.71
C GLY A 53 3.22 0.54 5.77
N PHE A 54 2.70 1.77 5.68
CA PHE A 54 1.64 2.24 6.59
C PHE A 54 0.35 1.44 6.46
N ILE A 55 -0.07 1.10 5.24
CA ILE A 55 -1.27 0.26 5.01
C ILE A 55 -1.07 -1.13 5.61
N VAL A 56 0.10 -1.75 5.42
CA VAL A 56 0.41 -3.08 5.99
C VAL A 56 0.40 -3.04 7.52
N LEU A 57 0.94 -1.97 8.14
CA LEU A 57 0.90 -1.80 9.59
C LEU A 57 -0.53 -1.66 10.12
N ALA A 58 -1.38 -0.90 9.41
CA ALA A 58 -2.80 -0.76 9.75
C ALA A 58 -3.53 -2.10 9.61
N GLU A 59 -3.35 -2.81 8.50
CA GLU A 59 -4.00 -4.11 8.26
C GLU A 59 -3.51 -5.20 9.23
N ALA A 60 -2.25 -5.15 9.66
CA ALA A 60 -1.74 -6.07 10.67
C ALA A 60 -2.55 -5.99 11.98
N LEU A 61 -2.98 -4.80 12.40
CA LEU A 61 -3.81 -4.63 13.60
C LEU A 61 -5.21 -5.25 13.41
N VAL A 62 -5.78 -5.15 12.22
CA VAL A 62 -7.07 -5.77 11.87
C VAL A 62 -6.94 -7.30 11.88
N LEU A 63 -5.91 -7.82 11.22
CA LEU A 63 -5.61 -9.25 11.15
C LEU A 63 -5.38 -9.88 12.53
N LEU A 64 -4.73 -9.17 13.44
CA LEU A 64 -4.54 -9.62 14.82
C LEU A 64 -5.86 -9.81 15.57
N ASN A 65 -6.91 -9.07 15.21
CA ASN A 65 -8.25 -9.25 15.75
C ASN A 65 -9.05 -10.36 15.03
N GLY A 66 -8.43 -11.13 14.14
CA GLY A 66 -9.08 -12.18 13.36
C GLY A 66 -10.00 -11.65 12.25
N ASN A 67 -9.86 -10.37 11.90
CA ASN A 67 -10.64 -9.73 10.84
C ASN A 67 -9.78 -9.50 9.60
N PHE A 68 -10.42 -9.30 8.45
CA PHE A 68 -9.76 -8.87 7.22
C PHE A 68 -10.52 -7.66 6.68
N ASP A 69 -9.82 -6.56 6.42
CA ASP A 69 -10.45 -5.27 6.12
C ASP A 69 -9.96 -4.71 4.77
N LEU A 70 -10.90 -4.54 3.83
CA LEU A 70 -10.59 -3.95 2.52
C LEU A 70 -10.71 -2.42 2.52
N SER A 71 -11.39 -1.87 3.52
CA SER A 71 -11.68 -0.44 3.67
C SER A 71 -10.40 0.38 3.89
N VAL A 72 -9.34 -0.20 4.47
CA VAL A 72 -8.06 0.47 4.70
C VAL A 72 -7.45 0.92 3.36
N GLY A 73 -7.48 0.02 2.36
CA GLY A 73 -7.02 0.32 1.01
C GLY A 73 -7.89 1.38 0.31
N GLN A 74 -9.21 1.29 0.45
CA GLN A 74 -10.15 2.26 -0.12
C GLN A 74 -9.99 3.64 0.52
N THR A 75 -9.81 3.71 1.84
CA THR A 75 -9.57 4.93 2.61
C THR A 75 -8.25 5.58 2.20
N ALA A 76 -7.18 4.79 2.04
CA ALA A 76 -5.90 5.30 1.53
C ALA A 76 -6.05 5.87 0.11
N GLY A 77 -6.79 5.18 -0.77
CA GLY A 77 -7.10 5.67 -2.13
C GLY A 77 -7.88 6.98 -2.12
N LEU A 78 -8.91 7.09 -1.28
CA LEU A 78 -9.69 8.32 -1.12
C LEU A 78 -8.82 9.47 -0.60
N ALA A 79 -8.03 9.22 0.45
CA ALA A 79 -7.11 10.22 1.00
C ALA A 79 -6.09 10.69 -0.06
N ALA A 80 -5.54 9.77 -0.86
CA ALA A 80 -4.64 10.12 -1.96
C ALA A 80 -5.33 10.97 -3.03
N ALA A 81 -6.55 10.62 -3.43
CA ALA A 81 -7.33 11.40 -4.41
C ALA A 81 -7.65 12.81 -3.91
N VAL A 82 -8.11 12.94 -2.66
CA VAL A 82 -8.38 14.24 -2.03
C VAL A 82 -7.07 15.05 -1.92
N GLY A 83 -5.99 14.43 -1.46
CA GLY A 83 -4.67 15.06 -1.37
C GLY A 83 -4.20 15.60 -2.71
N ALA A 84 -4.36 14.84 -3.79
CA ALA A 84 -4.01 15.27 -5.14
C ALA A 84 -4.85 16.49 -5.59
N VAL A 85 -6.16 16.49 -5.32
CA VAL A 85 -7.04 17.63 -5.66
C VAL A 85 -6.64 18.88 -4.88
N VAL A 86 -6.40 18.76 -3.58
CA VAL A 86 -6.03 19.90 -2.72
C VAL A 86 -4.67 20.46 -3.12
N ALA A 87 -3.70 19.59 -3.40
CA ALA A 87 -2.36 19.99 -3.84
C ALA A 87 -2.35 20.69 -5.20
N THR A 88 -3.20 20.27 -6.13
CA THR A 88 -3.19 20.78 -7.51
C THR A 88 -4.06 22.03 -7.71
N LYS A 89 -5.17 22.15 -6.97
CA LYS A 89 -6.10 23.28 -7.12
C LYS A 89 -5.79 24.48 -6.23
N GLY A 90 -4.76 24.40 -5.39
CA GLY A 90 -4.37 25.50 -4.49
C GLY A 90 -5.48 25.88 -3.49
N LEU A 91 -6.29 24.90 -3.07
CA LEU A 91 -7.45 25.15 -2.20
C LEU A 91 -7.06 25.57 -0.78
N VAL A 92 -5.84 25.23 -0.35
CA VAL A 92 -5.28 25.54 0.96
C VAL A 92 -3.81 25.98 0.80
N PRO A 93 -3.25 26.70 1.79
CA PRO A 93 -1.82 27.00 1.81
C PRO A 93 -0.97 25.72 1.67
N PRO A 94 0.13 25.72 0.89
CA PRO A 94 0.91 24.51 0.62
C PRO A 94 1.36 23.74 1.86
N ILE A 95 1.64 24.46 2.95
CA ILE A 95 2.06 23.87 4.23
C ILE A 95 0.95 23.11 4.95
N LEU A 96 -0.32 23.42 4.64
CA LEU A 96 -1.50 22.78 5.22
C LEU A 96 -2.06 21.66 4.34
N THR A 97 -1.63 21.56 3.08
CA THR A 97 -2.06 20.53 2.12
C THR A 97 -2.00 19.11 2.70
N PRO A 98 -0.96 18.68 3.43
CA PRO A 98 -0.91 17.32 4.00
C PRO A 98 -1.96 17.06 5.08
N LEU A 99 -2.46 18.09 5.77
CA LEU A 99 -3.41 17.93 6.87
C LEU A 99 -4.78 17.48 6.38
N VAL A 100 -5.17 17.87 5.16
CA VAL A 100 -6.47 17.51 4.59
C VAL A 100 -6.63 16.00 4.36
N PRO A 101 -5.75 15.30 3.61
CA PRO A 101 -5.86 13.86 3.44
C PRO A 101 -5.65 13.09 4.76
N ILE A 102 -4.85 13.60 5.69
CA ILE A 102 -4.76 13.04 7.05
C ILE A 102 -6.11 13.12 7.75
N GLY A 103 -6.78 14.28 7.70
CA GLY A 103 -8.12 14.46 8.26
C GLY A 103 -9.14 13.49 7.67
N VAL A 104 -9.13 13.30 6.35
CA VAL A 104 -9.99 12.29 5.68
C VAL A 104 -9.70 10.89 6.20
N GLY A 105 -8.43 10.49 6.29
CA GLY A 105 -8.04 9.18 6.81
C GLY A 105 -8.48 8.96 8.27
N VAL A 106 -8.30 9.96 9.13
CA VAL A 106 -8.74 9.92 10.54
C VAL A 106 -10.26 9.79 10.63
N LEU A 107 -11.01 10.57 9.86
CA LEU A 107 -12.47 10.52 9.87
C LEU A 107 -12.99 9.16 9.39
N CYS A 108 -12.55 8.70 8.22
CA CYS A 108 -12.94 7.40 7.67
C CYS A 108 -12.54 6.25 8.60
N GLY A 109 -11.30 6.23 9.09
CA GLY A 109 -10.82 5.18 10.00
C GLY A 109 -11.55 5.17 11.35
N SER A 110 -11.86 6.34 11.90
CA SER A 110 -12.63 6.43 13.16
C SER A 110 -14.06 5.94 13.00
N LEU A 111 -14.70 6.28 11.88
CA LEU A 111 -16.03 5.79 11.54
C LEU A 111 -16.01 4.27 11.37
N ASN A 112 -15.04 3.73 10.62
CA ASN A 112 -14.92 2.30 10.41
C ASN A 112 -14.69 1.54 11.73
N GLY A 113 -13.72 1.99 12.53
CA GLY A 113 -13.44 1.41 13.83
C GLY A 113 -14.64 1.44 14.78
N PHE A 114 -15.49 2.48 14.71
CA PHE A 114 -16.74 2.54 15.46
C PHE A 114 -17.78 1.52 14.94
N LEU A 115 -17.98 1.44 13.62
CA LEU A 115 -18.93 0.51 13.00
C LEU A 115 -18.56 -0.95 13.32
N VAL A 116 -17.29 -1.31 13.19
CA VAL A 116 -16.80 -2.67 13.45
C VAL A 116 -16.75 -2.95 14.95
N GLY A 117 -16.07 -2.10 15.72
CA GLY A 117 -15.78 -2.34 17.13
C GLY A 117 -16.98 -2.18 18.06
N ARG A 118 -17.93 -1.29 17.73
CA ARG A 118 -19.09 -1.00 18.59
C ARG A 118 -20.42 -1.50 18.02
N MET A 119 -20.64 -1.35 16.72
CA MET A 119 -21.89 -1.78 16.08
C MET A 119 -21.85 -3.22 15.57
N GLY A 120 -20.69 -3.88 15.58
CA GLY A 120 -20.54 -5.27 15.16
C GLY A 120 -20.73 -5.48 13.66
N LEU A 121 -20.49 -4.44 12.84
CA LEU A 121 -20.46 -4.60 11.40
C LEU A 121 -19.24 -5.44 10.99
N ASN A 122 -19.37 -6.12 9.86
CA ASN A 122 -18.28 -6.89 9.30
C ASN A 122 -17.17 -5.95 8.80
N ALA A 123 -15.95 -6.15 9.30
CA ALA A 123 -14.77 -5.36 8.92
C ALA A 123 -14.47 -5.37 7.41
N PHE A 124 -14.91 -6.39 6.69
CA PHE A 124 -14.69 -6.49 5.24
C PHE A 124 -15.43 -5.42 4.42
N LEU A 125 -16.58 -4.92 4.93
CA LEU A 125 -17.51 -4.07 4.17
C LEU A 125 -17.89 -2.75 4.85
N ALA A 126 -17.51 -2.55 6.12
CA ALA A 126 -17.82 -1.33 6.88
C ALA A 126 -17.11 -0.10 6.29
#